data_AF-F7JSD7-F1
#
_entry.id   AF-F7JSD7-F1
#
_cell.length_a   1.000
_cell.length_b   1.000
_cell.length_c   1.000
_cell.angle_alpha   90.00
_cell.angle_beta   90.00
_cell.angle_gamma   90.00
#
_symmetry.space_group_name_H-M   'P 1'
#
loop_
_entity.id
_entity.type
_entity.pdbx_description
1 polymer ?
#
loop_
_entity_poly.entity_id
_entity_poly.type
_entity_poly.pdbx_seq_one_letter_code
_entity_poly.pdbx_strand_id
1 'polypeptide(L)'
;MRFIIQRVSEASVTVEDQTIGKIQKGFLVLIGVSDSDTQETADKLIKKMIGLRIFEDENGKTNLSLADVNGSLLLVSQFTLYANCKKGNRPSFIEAGAPDKANALYEYIITKCRQSVSCVKTGEFGADMKVALVNDGPFTIILDSETL
;
A
#
# COMPACT_ATOMS: atom_id res chain seq x y z
N MET A 1 5.44 10.86 -0.07
CA MET A 1 4.90 9.53 -0.37
C MET A 1 4.08 9.08 0.82
N ARG A 2 2.89 8.53 0.57
CA ARG A 2 1.97 8.07 1.62
C ARG A 2 1.56 6.63 1.37
N PHE A 3 1.73 5.78 2.38
CA PHE A 3 1.16 4.43 2.38
C PHE A 3 0.03 4.37 3.42
N ILE A 4 -1.16 3.92 3.02
CA ILE A 4 -2.15 3.37 3.95
C ILE A 4 -2.00 1.86 3.92
N ILE A 5 -1.62 1.29 5.06
CA ILE A 5 -1.37 -0.13 5.25
C ILE A 5 -2.52 -0.69 6.06
N GLN A 6 -3.18 -1.71 5.53
CA GLN A 6 -4.25 -2.43 6.19
C GLN A 6 -3.83 -3.87 6.40
N ARG A 7 -3.89 -4.34 7.65
CA ARG A 7 -3.71 -5.76 7.97
C ARG A 7 -4.94 -6.51 7.46
N VAL A 8 -4.74 -7.54 6.65
CA VAL A 8 -5.85 -8.28 6.03
C VAL A 8 -5.72 -9.77 6.27
N SER A 9 -6.85 -10.45 6.45
CA SER A 9 -6.93 -11.91 6.38
C SER A 9 -7.05 -12.38 4.93
N GLU A 10 -7.67 -11.57 4.07
CA GLU A 10 -7.67 -11.70 2.62
C GLU A 10 -7.89 -10.34 1.94
N ALA A 11 -7.34 -10.18 0.73
CA ALA A 11 -7.64 -9.05 -0.14
C ALA A 11 -7.48 -9.40 -1.61
N SER A 12 -8.24 -8.74 -2.48
CA SER A 12 -8.17 -8.90 -3.92
C SER A 12 -8.43 -7.60 -4.66
N VAL A 13 -8.01 -7.56 -5.92
CA VAL A 13 -8.27 -6.49 -6.86
C VAL A 13 -8.78 -7.07 -8.17
N THR A 14 -9.84 -6.44 -8.70
CA THR A 14 -10.56 -6.85 -9.91
C THR A 14 -10.60 -5.68 -10.88
N VAL A 15 -10.38 -5.96 -12.17
CA VAL A 15 -10.52 -5.04 -13.30
C VAL A 15 -11.39 -5.75 -14.34
N GLU A 16 -12.42 -5.08 -14.86
CA GLU A 16 -13.36 -5.68 -15.84
C GLU A 16 -13.87 -7.08 -15.42
N ASP A 17 -14.29 -7.22 -14.16
CA ASP A 17 -14.75 -8.47 -13.52
C ASP A 17 -13.73 -9.62 -13.45
N GLN A 18 -12.47 -9.36 -13.82
CA GLN A 18 -11.36 -10.31 -13.69
C GLN A 18 -10.48 -9.99 -12.49
N THR A 19 -10.29 -10.97 -11.60
CA THR A 19 -9.35 -10.82 -10.48
C THR A 19 -7.92 -10.89 -10.98
N ILE A 20 -7.23 -9.74 -10.99
CA ILE A 20 -5.84 -9.63 -11.42
C ILE A 20 -4.84 -9.84 -10.27
N GLY A 21 -5.29 -9.66 -9.02
CA GLY A 21 -4.47 -9.82 -7.83
C GLY A 21 -5.29 -10.33 -6.65
N LYS A 22 -4.75 -11.31 -5.91
CA LYS A 22 -5.37 -11.85 -4.70
C LYS A 22 -4.30 -12.33 -3.73
N ILE A 23 -4.47 -11.98 -2.46
CA ILE A 23 -3.65 -12.41 -1.34
C ILE A 23 -4.50 -13.00 -0.22
N GLN A 24 -3.88 -13.86 0.57
CA GLN A 24 -4.39 -14.29 1.87
C GLN A 24 -3.88 -13.32 2.96
N LYS A 25 -3.52 -13.84 4.15
CA LYS A 25 -2.95 -13.05 5.24
C LYS A 25 -1.80 -12.16 4.77
N GLY A 26 -1.86 -10.88 5.11
CA GLY A 26 -0.83 -9.93 4.67
C GLY A 26 -1.23 -8.47 4.83
N PHE A 27 -0.69 -7.63 3.96
CA PHE A 27 -1.05 -6.22 3.87
C PHE A 27 -1.70 -5.89 2.53
N LEU A 28 -2.83 -5.19 2.57
CA LEU A 28 -3.24 -4.31 1.48
C LEU A 28 -2.58 -2.95 1.70
N VAL A 29 -1.93 -2.43 0.67
CA VAL A 29 -1.21 -1.16 0.73
C VAL A 29 -1.71 -0.24 -0.37
N LEU A 30 -2.35 0.86 0.02
CA LEU A 30 -2.70 1.95 -0.88
C LEU A 30 -1.53 2.93 -0.94
N ILE A 31 -1.00 3.18 -2.14
CA ILE A 31 0.24 3.90 -2.38
C ILE A 31 -0.05 5.23 -3.08
N GLY A 32 0.20 6.33 -2.38
CA GLY A 32 0.17 7.69 -2.90
C GLY A 32 1.57 8.22 -3.15
N VAL A 33 1.78 8.79 -4.33
CA VAL A 33 3.05 9.41 -4.75
C VAL A 33 2.80 10.89 -5.06
N SER A 34 3.71 11.77 -4.63
CA SER A 34 3.78 13.19 -5.01
C SER A 34 4.97 13.49 -5.93
N ASP A 35 4.97 14.68 -6.54
CA ASP A 35 6.07 15.13 -7.40
C ASP A 35 7.39 15.39 -6.64
N SER A 36 7.36 15.49 -5.31
CA SER A 36 8.58 15.62 -4.50
C SER A 36 9.21 14.27 -4.16
N ASP A 37 8.51 13.16 -4.40
CA ASP A 37 8.98 11.83 -3.99
C ASP A 37 10.14 11.32 -4.84
N THR A 38 10.98 10.50 -4.20
CA THR A 38 12.16 9.88 -4.80
C THR A 38 12.20 8.38 -4.49
N GLN A 39 13.12 7.67 -5.14
CA GLN A 39 13.39 6.27 -4.83
C GLN A 39 13.89 6.07 -3.39
N GLU A 40 14.63 7.03 -2.84
CA GLU A 40 15.07 7.00 -1.44
C GLU A 40 13.88 7.09 -0.48
N THR A 41 12.89 7.93 -0.79
CA THR A 41 11.63 8.00 -0.06
C THR A 41 10.91 6.64 -0.07
N ALA A 42 10.85 6.00 -1.25
CA ALA A 42 10.25 4.68 -1.41
C ALA A 42 10.99 3.62 -0.57
N ASP A 43 12.32 3.56 -0.65
CA ASP A 43 13.14 2.60 0.10
C ASP A 43 12.93 2.73 1.62
N LYS A 44 12.88 3.98 2.14
CA LYS A 44 12.60 4.25 3.57
C LYS A 44 11.24 3.69 3.99
N LEU A 45 10.20 3.96 3.20
CA LEU A 45 8.83 3.51 3.49
C LEU A 45 8.65 2.00 3.37
N ILE A 46 9.23 1.38 2.34
CA ILE A 46 9.19 -0.08 2.13
C ILE A 46 9.83 -0.79 3.32
N LYS A 47 11.03 -0.34 3.74
CA LYS A 47 11.72 -0.89 4.90
C LYS A 47 10.88 -0.78 6.17
N LYS A 48 10.24 0.37 6.39
CA LYS A 48 9.37 0.59 7.55
C LYS A 48 8.13 -0.32 7.51
N MET A 49 7.46 -0.38 6.36
CA MET A 49 6.25 -1.18 6.12
C MET A 49 6.49 -2.67 6.39
N ILE A 50 7.50 -3.28 5.75
CA ILE A 50 7.79 -4.71 5.89
C ILE A 50 8.19 -5.05 7.34
N GLY A 51 8.86 -4.12 8.03
CA GLY A 51 9.27 -4.27 9.42
C GLY A 51 8.20 -3.96 10.47
N LEU A 52 6.98 -3.57 10.09
CA LEU A 52 5.89 -3.33 11.05
C LEU A 52 5.51 -4.63 11.76
N ARG A 53 5.55 -4.60 13.10
CA ARG A 53 5.23 -5.74 13.97
C ARG A 53 3.78 -5.65 14.44
N ILE A 54 2.84 -5.89 13.52
CA ILE A 54 1.40 -5.67 13.74
C ILE A 54 0.54 -6.94 13.62
N PHE A 55 1.17 -8.11 13.51
CA PHE A 55 0.48 -9.41 13.63
C PHE A 55 0.64 -9.98 15.04
N GLU A 56 -0.35 -10.76 15.47
CA GLU A 56 -0.37 -11.40 16.79
C GLU A 56 0.62 -12.57 16.87
N ASP A 57 1.32 -12.66 18.00
CA ASP A 57 2.11 -13.82 18.42
C ASP A 57 1.23 -14.88 19.12
N GLU A 58 1.84 -15.97 19.60
CA GLU A 58 1.14 -17.05 20.29
C GLU A 58 0.45 -16.62 21.60
N ASN A 59 0.79 -15.45 22.14
CA ASN A 59 0.19 -14.88 23.34
C ASN A 59 -0.87 -13.80 23.01
N GLY A 60 -1.21 -13.63 21.72
CA GLY A 60 -2.16 -12.63 21.25
C GLY A 60 -1.61 -11.20 21.27
N LYS A 61 -0.28 -11.01 21.40
CA LYS A 61 0.34 -9.68 21.38
C LYS A 61 0.81 -9.35 19.97
N THR A 62 0.60 -8.10 19.53
CA THR A 62 1.04 -7.64 18.21
C THR A 62 2.56 -7.44 18.18
N ASN A 63 3.29 -8.50 17.88
CA ASN A 63 4.76 -8.56 17.92
C ASN A 63 5.38 -9.17 16.65
N LEU A 64 4.57 -9.70 15.73
CA LEU A 64 5.06 -10.37 14.53
C LEU A 64 5.01 -9.43 13.32
N SER A 65 6.08 -9.47 12.52
CA SER A 65 6.18 -8.77 11.25
C SER A 65 5.51 -9.53 10.11
N LEU A 66 5.47 -8.93 8.92
CA LEU A 66 4.95 -9.59 7.73
C LEU A 66 5.72 -10.89 7.41
N ALA A 67 7.05 -10.89 7.58
CA ALA A 67 7.88 -12.06 7.32
C ALA A 67 7.61 -13.18 8.33
N ASP A 68 7.43 -12.84 9.61
CA ASP A 68 7.19 -13.81 10.69
C ASP A 68 5.91 -14.63 10.48
N VAL A 69 4.92 -14.06 9.77
CA VAL A 69 3.65 -14.71 9.45
C VAL A 69 3.56 -15.26 8.03
N ASN A 70 4.67 -15.26 7.28
CA ASN A 70 4.71 -15.58 5.84
C ASN A 70 3.64 -14.80 5.04
N GLY A 71 3.43 -13.54 5.42
CA GLY A 71 2.39 -12.69 4.87
C GLY A 71 2.70 -12.20 3.45
N SER A 72 1.64 -11.87 2.72
CA SER A 72 1.71 -11.37 1.34
C SER A 72 1.47 -9.86 1.26
N LEU A 73 1.80 -9.26 0.13
CA LEU A 73 1.47 -7.85 -0.17
C LEU A 73 0.49 -7.77 -1.35
N LEU A 74 -0.52 -6.90 -1.23
CA LEU A 74 -1.30 -6.41 -2.35
C LEU A 74 -1.10 -4.90 -2.45
N LEU A 75 -0.40 -4.45 -3.49
CA LEU A 75 -0.01 -3.06 -3.68
C LEU A 75 -0.93 -2.38 -4.70
N VAL A 76 -1.60 -1.30 -4.34
CA VAL A 76 -2.55 -0.59 -5.22
C VAL A 76 -2.19 0.89 -5.26
N SER A 77 -2.09 1.46 -6.46
CA SER A 77 -1.86 2.91 -6.61
C SER A 77 -3.10 3.70 -6.17
N GLN A 78 -2.90 4.79 -5.42
CA GLN A 78 -3.98 5.58 -4.82
C GLN A 78 -3.59 7.06 -4.74
N PHE A 79 -3.71 7.79 -5.86
CA PHE A 79 -3.38 9.21 -5.92
C PHE A 79 -4.24 10.08 -4.97
N THR A 80 -5.44 9.61 -4.63
CA THR A 80 -6.37 10.34 -3.74
C THR A 80 -5.88 10.44 -2.30
N LEU A 81 -4.80 9.75 -1.91
CA LEU A 81 -4.13 10.00 -0.62
C LEU A 81 -3.56 11.42 -0.52
N TYR A 82 -3.40 12.11 -1.65
CA TYR A 82 -3.04 13.53 -1.75
C TYR A 82 -4.24 14.45 -2.01
N ALA A 83 -5.45 14.00 -1.68
CA ALA A 83 -6.64 14.83 -1.72
C ALA A 83 -6.52 16.01 -0.73
N ASN A 84 -6.64 17.23 -1.24
CA ASN A 84 -6.81 18.43 -0.45
C ASN A 84 -8.30 18.81 -0.41
N CYS A 85 -8.90 18.63 0.76
CA CYS A 85 -10.33 18.90 1.01
C CYS A 85 -10.56 20.18 1.82
N LYS A 86 -9.59 21.11 1.89
CA LYS A 86 -9.72 22.32 2.74
C LYS A 86 -10.73 23.34 2.23
N LYS A 87 -11.05 23.34 0.93
CA LYS A 87 -11.95 24.32 0.29
C LYS A 87 -13.09 23.62 -0.43
N GLY A 88 -14.33 23.91 -0.02
CA GLY A 88 -15.54 23.34 -0.62
C GLY A 88 -15.66 21.82 -0.43
N ASN A 89 -16.54 21.19 -1.22
CA ASN A 89 -16.84 19.75 -1.10
C ASN A 89 -16.19 18.88 -2.18
N ARG A 90 -15.53 19.49 -3.18
CA ARG A 90 -14.80 18.77 -4.24
C ARG A 90 -13.31 18.71 -3.89
N PRO A 91 -12.74 17.52 -3.66
CA PRO A 91 -11.30 17.40 -3.42
C PRO A 91 -10.47 17.91 -4.59
N SER A 92 -9.36 18.57 -4.27
CA SER A 92 -8.28 18.88 -5.23
C SER A 92 -7.16 17.86 -5.10
N PHE A 93 -6.46 17.56 -6.19
CA PHE A 93 -5.38 16.57 -6.22
C PHE A 93 -4.07 17.15 -6.73
N ILE A 94 -3.90 18.48 -6.62
CA ILE A 94 -2.71 19.20 -7.08
C ILE A 94 -1.42 18.71 -6.38
N GLU A 95 -1.55 18.13 -5.18
CA GLU A 95 -0.41 17.59 -4.41
C GLU A 95 -0.01 16.17 -4.84
N ALA A 96 -0.82 15.50 -5.68
CA ALA A 96 -0.49 14.19 -6.22
C ALA A 96 0.53 14.32 -7.36
N GLY A 97 1.40 13.32 -7.50
CA GLY A 97 2.43 13.31 -8.52
C GLY A 97 1.86 13.14 -9.93
N ALA A 98 2.58 13.66 -10.93
CA ALA A 98 2.23 13.48 -12.33
C ALA A 98 2.17 11.98 -12.69
N PRO A 99 1.25 11.53 -13.56
CA PRO A 99 1.02 10.11 -13.85
C PRO A 99 2.28 9.31 -14.19
N ASP A 100 3.16 9.84 -15.05
CA ASP A 100 4.38 9.14 -15.47
C ASP A 100 5.36 8.94 -14.31
N LYS A 101 5.55 9.98 -13.49
CA LYS A 101 6.41 9.91 -12.31
C LYS A 101 5.81 8.99 -11.24
N ALA A 102 4.51 9.09 -11.00
CA ALA A 102 3.80 8.25 -10.05
C ALA A 102 3.87 6.78 -10.45
N ASN A 103 3.68 6.47 -11.73
CA ASN A 103 3.79 5.11 -12.26
C ASN A 103 5.22 4.56 -12.13
N ALA A 104 6.23 5.37 -12.49
CA ALA A 104 7.64 4.96 -12.37
C ALA A 104 8.03 4.62 -10.92
N LEU A 105 7.58 5.42 -9.94
CA LEU A 105 7.83 5.13 -8.53
C LEU A 105 6.99 3.95 -8.01
N TYR A 106 5.77 3.78 -8.49
CA TYR A 106 4.93 2.62 -8.16
C TYR A 106 5.58 1.30 -8.62
N GLU A 107 6.04 1.24 -9.88
CA GLU A 107 6.76 0.07 -10.43
C GLU A 107 8.08 -0.20 -9.71
N TYR A 108 8.78 0.87 -9.31
CA TYR A 108 9.97 0.76 -8.46
C TYR A 108 9.65 0.12 -7.11
N ILE A 109 8.58 0.57 -6.43
CA ILE A 109 8.13 0.00 -5.14
C ILE A 109 7.79 -1.48 -5.29
N ILE A 110 7.07 -1.86 -6.35
CA ILE A 110 6.73 -3.26 -6.64
C ILE A 110 8.01 -4.10 -6.78
N THR A 111 8.95 -3.62 -7.60
CA THR A 111 10.23 -4.31 -7.84
C THR A 111 11.01 -4.51 -6.55
N LYS A 112 11.10 -3.47 -5.71
CA LYS A 112 11.76 -3.54 -4.39
C LYS A 112 11.06 -4.49 -3.42
N CYS A 113 9.73 -4.46 -3.35
CA CYS A 113 8.99 -5.36 -2.46
C CYS A 113 9.19 -6.84 -2.85
N ARG A 114 9.23 -7.15 -4.15
CA ARG A 114 9.48 -8.51 -4.65
C ARG A 114 10.86 -9.06 -4.28
N GLN A 115 11.82 -8.21 -3.90
CA GLN A 115 13.14 -8.64 -3.42
C GLN A 115 13.10 -9.16 -1.99
N SER A 116 12.08 -8.82 -1.21
CA SER A 116 12.00 -9.13 0.23
C SER A 116 10.77 -9.92 0.64
N VAL A 117 9.72 -9.92 -0.17
CA VAL A 117 8.45 -10.62 0.11
C VAL A 117 8.17 -11.62 -1.01
N SER A 118 7.92 -12.87 -0.63
CA SER A 118 7.74 -14.00 -1.56
C SER A 118 6.48 -13.86 -2.44
N CYS A 119 5.41 -13.27 -1.89
CA CYS A 119 4.15 -13.07 -2.60
C CYS A 119 3.78 -11.58 -2.62
N VAL A 120 3.97 -10.95 -3.78
CA VAL A 120 3.57 -9.57 -4.05
C VAL A 120 2.61 -9.56 -5.23
N LYS A 121 1.36 -9.19 -4.97
CA LYS A 121 0.33 -8.90 -5.97
C LYS A 121 0.14 -7.39 -6.10
N THR A 122 -0.41 -6.98 -7.23
CA THR A 122 -0.56 -5.57 -7.57
C THR A 122 -1.95 -5.33 -8.17
N GLY A 123 -2.39 -4.07 -8.12
CA GLY A 123 -3.41 -3.57 -9.03
C GLY A 123 -2.85 -3.30 -10.42
N GLU A 124 -3.63 -2.59 -11.23
CA GLU A 124 -3.25 -2.08 -12.54
C GLU A 124 -3.30 -0.54 -12.52
N PHE A 125 -2.17 0.10 -12.78
CA PHE A 125 -2.06 1.55 -12.67
C PHE A 125 -2.98 2.25 -13.67
N GLY A 126 -3.85 3.13 -13.17
CA GLY A 126 -4.77 3.92 -14.00
C GLY A 126 -6.06 3.20 -14.41
N ALA A 127 -6.22 1.91 -14.11
CA ALA A 127 -7.44 1.16 -14.37
C ALA A 127 -8.55 1.47 -13.33
N ASP A 128 -9.82 1.27 -13.71
CA ASP A 128 -10.92 1.20 -12.74
C ASP A 128 -10.85 -0.12 -11.98
N MET A 129 -10.36 -0.05 -10.75
CA MET A 129 -10.15 -1.21 -9.89
C MET A 129 -11.25 -1.33 -8.83
N LYS A 130 -11.73 -2.55 -8.61
CA LYS A 130 -12.52 -2.92 -7.42
C LYS A 130 -11.63 -3.66 -6.45
N VAL A 131 -11.35 -3.05 -5.30
CA VAL A 131 -10.51 -3.63 -4.24
C VAL A 131 -11.41 -4.17 -3.14
N ALA A 132 -11.34 -5.48 -2.91
CA ALA A 132 -12.02 -6.15 -1.81
C ALA A 132 -11.02 -6.53 -0.72
N LEU A 133 -11.42 -6.43 0.54
CA LEU A 133 -10.60 -6.83 1.68
C LEU A 133 -11.46 -7.30 2.85
N VAL A 134 -10.85 -8.12 3.69
CA VAL A 134 -11.28 -8.34 5.06
C VAL A 134 -10.20 -7.76 5.97
N ASN A 135 -10.47 -6.58 6.56
CA ASN A 135 -9.53 -5.89 7.44
C ASN A 135 -9.49 -6.60 8.81
N ASP A 136 -8.35 -7.19 9.11
CA ASP A 136 -8.13 -8.01 10.29
C ASP A 136 -7.74 -7.11 11.47
N GLY A 137 -8.67 -6.94 12.42
CA GLY A 137 -8.53 -6.12 13.62
C GLY A 137 -9.77 -5.26 13.92
N PRO A 138 -10.10 -4.23 13.10
CA PRO A 138 -9.30 -3.76 11.97
C PRO A 138 -8.03 -3.03 12.42
N PHE A 139 -6.93 -3.24 11.68
CA PHE A 139 -5.64 -2.59 11.95
C PHE A 139 -5.22 -1.80 10.71
N THR A 140 -5.12 -0.46 10.85
CA THR A 140 -4.78 0.44 9.75
C THR A 140 -3.70 1.42 10.19
N ILE A 141 -2.62 1.53 9.43
CA ILE A 141 -1.48 2.41 9.69
C ILE A 141 -1.25 3.32 8.50
N ILE A 142 -0.95 4.58 8.78
CA ILE A 142 -0.53 5.55 7.77
C ILE A 142 0.97 5.77 7.94
N LEU A 143 1.74 5.56 6.87
CA LEU A 143 3.12 6.00 6.79
C LEU A 143 3.18 7.16 5.80
N ASP A 144 3.52 8.35 6.29
CA ASP A 144 3.78 9.53 5.47
C ASP A 144 5.27 9.86 5.57
N SER A 145 5.96 9.94 4.43
CA SER A 145 7.39 10.25 4.38
C SER A 145 7.76 11.58 5.02
N GLU A 146 6.82 12.54 5.07
CA GLU A 146 7.05 13.86 5.68
C GLU A 146 7.05 13.81 7.21
N THR A 147 6.44 12.78 7.81
CA THR A 147 6.28 12.65 9.26
C THR A 147 6.95 11.40 9.83
N LEU A 148 7.94 10.83 9.12
CA LEU A 148 8.55 9.53 9.43
C LEU A 148 9.94 9.61 10.05
#